data_AF-A0A177L6F1-F1
#
_entry.id   AF-A0A177L6F1-F1
#
_cell.length_a   1.000
_cell.length_b   1.000
_cell.length_c   1.000
_cell.angle_alpha   90.00
_cell.angle_beta   90.00
_cell.angle_gamma   90.00
#
_symmetry.space_group_name_H-M   'P 1'
#
loop_
_entity.id
_entity.type
_entity.pdbx_description
1 polymer ?
#
loop_
_entity_poly.entity_id
_entity_poly.type
_entity_poly.pdbx_seq_one_letter_code
_entity_poly.pdbx_strand_id
1 'polypeptide(L)'
;MNTFKAITPGLVLSKMMYVKHENEAVVISGSANHTSRNLNNFNLETDVKISAANDSEIMKEVDSYFHMLWENDGAVYSADYDKHDEEMAFFKRMMYMIQKFFHFTTF
;
A
#
# COMPACT_ATOMS: atom_id res chain seq x y z
N MET A 1 -16.56 -10.32 24.57
CA MET A 1 -15.25 -10.94 24.28
C MET A 1 -15.28 -11.39 22.84
N ASN A 2 -15.01 -10.47 21.92
CA ASN A 2 -15.01 -10.76 20.48
C ASN A 2 -13.56 -11.03 20.07
N THR A 3 -13.30 -12.28 19.72
CA THR A 3 -12.06 -12.75 19.12
C THR A 3 -11.91 -12.09 17.75
N PHE A 4 -10.94 -11.17 17.64
CA PHE A 4 -10.49 -10.63 16.36
C PHE A 4 -9.90 -11.78 15.55
N LYS A 5 -10.64 -12.23 14.52
CA LYS A 5 -10.02 -13.03 13.45
C LYS A 5 -9.22 -12.07 12.59
N ALA A 6 -7.90 -12.19 12.67
CA ALA A 6 -6.99 -11.66 11.67
C ALA A 6 -7.45 -12.13 10.27
N ILE A 7 -7.25 -11.24 9.31
CA ILE A 7 -7.58 -11.36 7.90
C ILE A 7 -7.35 -12.78 7.35
N THR A 8 -8.34 -13.30 6.63
CA THR A 8 -8.11 -14.42 5.71
C THR A 8 -7.24 -13.89 4.56
N PRO A 9 -6.01 -14.40 4.35
CA PRO A 9 -5.12 -13.90 3.31
C PRO A 9 -5.77 -14.15 1.95
N GLY A 10 -6.21 -13.11 1.22
CA GLY A 10 -6.74 -13.33 -0.13
C GLY A 10 -7.51 -12.23 -0.88
N LEU A 11 -7.94 -11.11 -0.28
CA LEU A 11 -8.93 -10.24 -0.97
C LEU A 11 -8.46 -8.88 -1.53
N VAL A 12 -7.30 -8.35 -1.12
CA VAL A 12 -6.80 -7.06 -1.66
C VAL A 12 -5.43 -7.28 -2.28
N LEU A 13 -5.40 -7.31 -3.61
CA LEU A 13 -4.19 -7.50 -4.40
C LEU A 13 -3.78 -6.24 -5.17
N SER A 14 -4.54 -5.16 -5.10
CA SER A 14 -4.31 -3.93 -5.84
C SER A 14 -3.03 -3.23 -5.37
N LYS A 15 -2.13 -2.90 -6.31
CA LYS A 15 -0.96 -2.04 -6.07
C LYS A 15 -1.23 -0.70 -6.72
N MET A 16 -2.00 0.12 -6.01
CA MET A 16 -2.48 1.41 -6.49
C MET A 16 -1.82 2.54 -5.71
N MET A 17 -1.35 3.55 -6.43
CA MET A 17 -1.05 4.87 -5.91
C MET A 17 -2.12 5.84 -6.40
N TYR A 18 -2.82 6.48 -5.45
CA TYR A 18 -3.82 7.51 -5.72
C TYR A 18 -3.31 8.85 -5.17
N VAL A 19 -3.17 9.85 -6.03
CA VAL A 19 -2.73 11.20 -5.68
C VAL A 19 -3.81 12.19 -6.09
N LYS A 20 -4.44 12.84 -5.11
CA LYS A 20 -5.52 13.81 -5.32
C LYS A 20 -4.99 15.24 -5.18
N HIS A 21 -5.10 16.04 -6.24
CA HIS A 21 -4.84 17.48 -6.23
C HIS A 21 -6.17 18.25 -6.19
N GLU A 22 -6.11 19.58 -6.18
CA GLU A 22 -7.30 20.44 -6.10
C GLU A 22 -8.29 20.20 -7.26
N ASN A 23 -7.79 20.08 -8.50
CA ASN A 23 -8.62 20.01 -9.71
C ASN A 23 -8.56 18.67 -10.44
N GLU A 24 -7.51 17.88 -10.22
CA GLU A 24 -7.28 16.60 -10.88
C GLU A 24 -6.74 15.56 -9.91
N ALA A 25 -6.82 14.30 -10.31
CA ALA A 25 -6.17 13.22 -9.62
C ALA A 25 -5.40 12.32 -10.59
N VAL A 26 -4.38 11.68 -10.04
CA VAL A 26 -3.54 10.72 -10.73
C VAL A 26 -3.65 9.37 -10.05
N VAL A 27 -3.88 8.34 -10.85
CA VAL A 27 -3.88 6.94 -10.42
C VAL A 27 -2.79 6.22 -11.17
N ILE A 28 -1.90 5.55 -10.44
CA ILE A 28 -0.92 4.64 -11.02
C ILE A 28 -1.21 3.26 -10.42
N SER A 29 -1.49 2.28 -11.27
CA SER A 29 -1.79 0.92 -10.82
C SER A 29 -1.36 -0.11 -11.84
N GLY A 30 -0.93 -1.28 -11.35
CA GLY A 30 -0.51 -2.38 -12.21
C GLY A 30 0.09 -3.53 -11.42
N SER A 31 1.17 -4.11 -11.96
CA SER A 31 1.83 -5.26 -11.36
C SER A 31 2.86 -4.88 -10.29
N ALA A 32 3.40 -3.66 -10.32
CA ALA A 32 4.50 -3.26 -9.45
C ALA A 32 4.07 -3.12 -7.99
N ASN A 33 4.73 -3.84 -7.08
CA ASN A 33 4.70 -3.45 -5.67
C ASN A 33 5.63 -2.25 -5.44
N HIS A 34 5.33 -1.41 -4.43
CA HIS A 34 6.18 -0.27 -4.07
C HIS A 34 7.42 -0.69 -3.27
N THR A 35 8.24 -1.58 -3.85
CA THR A 35 9.52 -2.03 -3.27
C THR A 35 10.70 -1.54 -4.11
N SER A 36 11.88 -1.40 -3.50
CA SER A 36 13.09 -1.03 -4.25
C SER A 36 13.41 -2.01 -5.38
N ARG A 37 13.02 -3.28 -5.28
CA ARG A 37 13.25 -4.28 -6.33
C ARG A 37 12.41 -4.00 -7.58
N ASN A 38 11.10 -3.79 -7.40
CA ASN A 38 10.19 -3.47 -8.52
C ASN A 38 10.51 -2.10 -9.11
N LEU A 39 10.81 -1.09 -8.28
CA LEU A 39 11.05 0.28 -8.73
C LEU A 39 12.44 0.50 -9.36
N ASN A 40 13.46 -0.27 -8.97
CA ASN A 40 14.81 -0.18 -9.56
C ASN A 40 15.02 -1.12 -10.76
N ASN A 41 13.93 -1.52 -11.43
CA ASN A 41 13.96 -2.31 -12.67
C ASN A 41 14.63 -3.69 -12.52
N PHE A 42 14.58 -4.31 -11.33
CA PHE A 42 15.00 -5.70 -11.16
C PHE A 42 13.93 -6.70 -11.61
N ASN A 43 12.68 -6.24 -11.75
CA ASN A 43 11.57 -6.99 -12.31
C ASN A 43 10.96 -6.21 -13.49
N LEU A 44 10.45 -6.93 -14.49
CA LEU A 44 9.61 -6.34 -15.53
C LEU A 44 8.21 -6.12 -14.95
N GLU A 45 7.83 -4.85 -14.82
CA GLU A 45 6.50 -4.46 -14.34
C GLU A 45 5.72 -3.75 -15.45
N THR A 46 4.40 -3.70 -15.32
CA THR A 46 3.53 -2.99 -16.24
C THR A 46 2.44 -2.29 -15.45
N ASP A 47 2.49 -0.96 -15.47
CA ASP A 47 1.57 -0.09 -14.77
C ASP A 47 0.90 0.88 -15.73
N VAL A 48 -0.34 1.25 -15.40
CA VAL A 48 -1.13 2.25 -16.12
C VAL A 48 -1.23 3.51 -15.27
N LYS A 49 -0.98 4.66 -15.90
CA LYS A 49 -1.24 5.99 -15.33
C LYS A 49 -2.52 6.56 -15.92
N ILE A 50 -3.47 6.91 -15.06
CA ILE A 50 -4.68 7.67 -15.40
C ILE A 50 -4.57 9.05 -14.75
N SER A 51 -4.77 10.10 -15.53
CA SER A 51 -4.87 11.49 -15.06
C SER A 51 -6.19 12.05 -15.53
N ALA A 52 -7.04 12.51 -14.63
CA ALA A 52 -8.36 13.02 -14.96
C ALA A 52 -8.86 14.01 -13.91
N ALA A 53 -9.85 14.82 -14.27
CA ALA A 53 -10.53 15.71 -13.33
C ALA A 53 -11.15 14.91 -12.16
N ASN A 54 -11.17 15.52 -10.98
CA ASN A 54 -11.67 14.89 -9.75
C ASN A 54 -13.13 14.40 -9.85
N ASP A 55 -13.94 15.05 -10.71
CA ASP A 55 -15.35 14.75 -10.90
C ASP A 55 -15.63 13.72 -12.02
N SER A 56 -14.59 13.27 -12.73
CA SER A 56 -14.71 12.18 -13.70
C SER A 56 -15.20 10.89 -13.04
N GLU A 57 -15.93 10.08 -13.81
CA GLU A 57 -16.51 8.82 -13.33
C GLU A 57 -15.45 7.89 -12.75
N ILE A 58 -14.33 7.70 -13.47
CA ILE A 58 -13.22 6.86 -13.01
C ILE A 58 -12.60 7.35 -11.70
N MET A 59 -12.48 8.66 -11.48
CA MET A 59 -11.90 9.19 -10.25
C MET A 59 -12.85 9.05 -9.07
N LYS A 60 -14.15 9.16 -9.29
CA LYS A 60 -15.16 8.88 -8.26
C LYS A 60 -15.15 7.42 -7.85
N GLU A 61 -15.00 6.49 -8.79
CA GLU A 61 -14.89 5.06 -8.50
C GLU A 61 -13.62 4.74 -7.71
N VAL A 62 -12.48 5.31 -8.10
CA VAL A 62 -11.20 5.12 -7.38
C VAL A 62 -11.25 5.71 -5.97
N ASP A 63 -11.80 6.92 -5.81
CA ASP A 63 -11.94 7.57 -4.51
C ASP A 63 -12.84 6.74 -3.58
N SER A 64 -13.98 6.26 -4.08
CA SER A 64 -14.89 5.38 -3.33
C SER A 64 -14.21 4.07 -2.93
N TYR A 65 -13.52 3.41 -3.86
CA TYR A 65 -12.77 2.18 -3.58
C TYR A 65 -11.70 2.38 -2.51
N PHE A 66 -10.95 3.50 -2.59
CA PHE A 66 -9.93 3.83 -1.59
C PHE A 66 -10.55 4.00 -0.19
N HIS A 67 -11.65 4.75 -0.07
CA HIS A 67 -12.32 4.97 1.22
C HIS A 67 -12.90 3.68 1.79
N MET A 68 -13.50 2.83 0.97
CA MET A 68 -13.98 1.51 1.40
C MET A 68 -12.86 0.69 2.06
N LEU A 69 -11.66 0.66 1.45
CA LEU A 69 -10.49 -0.01 2.03
C LEU A 69 -10.00 0.66 3.31
N TRP A 70 -9.91 1.98 3.31
CA TRP A 70 -9.38 2.75 4.44
C TRP A 70 -10.26 2.65 5.68
N GLU A 71 -11.58 2.73 5.49
CA GLU A 71 -12.59 2.73 6.55
C GLU A 71 -13.00 1.31 6.97
N ASN A 72 -12.48 0.26 6.33
CA ASN A 72 -12.88 -1.13 6.58
C ASN A 72 -14.38 -1.37 6.34
N ASP A 73 -14.94 -0.73 5.30
CA ASP A 73 -16.35 -0.87 4.97
C ASP A 73 -16.64 -2.25 4.34
N GLY A 74 -17.54 -3.01 4.95
CA GLY A 74 -17.89 -4.37 4.53
C GLY A 74 -16.89 -5.48 4.92
N ALA A 75 -15.63 -5.17 5.20
CA ALA A 75 -14.63 -6.12 5.72
C ALA A 75 -13.44 -5.43 6.41
N VAL A 76 -12.65 -6.20 7.17
CA VAL A 76 -11.39 -5.71 7.76
C VAL A 76 -10.28 -5.80 6.71
N TYR A 77 -9.85 -4.65 6.19
CA TYR A 77 -8.77 -4.47 5.22
C TYR A 77 -7.48 -3.93 5.86
N SER A 78 -7.59 -3.08 6.88
CA SER A 78 -6.51 -2.46 7.64
C SER A 78 -6.65 -2.79 9.13
N ALA A 79 -5.53 -2.77 9.88
CA ALA A 79 -5.50 -3.01 11.31
C ALA A 79 -5.09 -1.75 12.07
N ASP A 80 -5.56 -1.63 13.31
CA ASP A 80 -5.18 -0.52 14.21
C ASP A 80 -3.67 -0.45 14.36
N TYR A 81 -3.12 0.77 14.35
CA TYR A 81 -1.69 1.00 14.48
C TYR A 81 -1.09 0.35 15.73
N ASP A 82 -1.76 0.50 16.88
CA ASP A 82 -1.30 -0.02 18.18
C ASP A 82 -1.17 -1.54 18.22
N LYS A 83 -1.85 -2.27 17.32
CA LYS A 83 -1.69 -3.74 17.18
C LYS A 83 -0.36 -4.12 16.51
N HIS A 84 0.25 -3.17 15.80
CA HIS A 84 1.51 -3.31 15.08
C HIS A 84 2.61 -2.41 15.63
N ASP A 85 2.34 -1.63 16.68
CA ASP A 85 3.36 -0.85 17.38
C ASP A 85 4.26 -1.80 18.16
N GLU A 86 5.44 -2.05 17.62
CA GLU A 86 6.40 -2.97 18.22
C GLU A 86 7.33 -2.19 19.16
N GLU A 87 7.32 -2.55 20.45
CA GLU A 87 8.20 -1.97 21.50
C GLU A 87 9.70 -1.95 21.10
N MET A 88 10.11 -2.79 20.14
CA MET A 88 11.48 -2.93 19.65
C MET A 88 11.73 -2.30 18.26
N ALA A 89 10.83 -1.44 17.76
CA ALA A 89 10.93 -0.85 16.42
C ALA A 89 12.28 -0.17 16.16
N PHE A 90 12.83 0.53 17.16
CA PHE A 90 14.14 1.17 17.07
C PHE A 90 15.28 0.16 16.87
N PHE A 91 15.33 -0.89 17.68
CA PHE A 91 16.39 -1.90 17.60
C PHE A 91 16.31 -2.67 16.28
N LYS A 92 15.10 -3.06 15.86
CA LYS A 92 14.88 -3.71 14.56
C LYS A 92 15.34 -2.84 13.40
N ARG A 93 15.07 -1.52 13.46
CA ARG A 93 15.53 -0.57 12.43
C ARG A 93 17.05 -0.44 12.41
N MET A 94 17.71 -0.38 13.55
CA MET A 94 19.18 -0.36 13.63
C MET A 94 19.79 -1.65 13.06
N MET A 95 19.25 -2.81 13.44
CA MET A 95 19.69 -4.11 12.95
C MET A 95 19.50 -4.24 11.43
N TYR A 96 18.35 -3.79 10.91
CA TYR A 96 18.09 -3.68 9.48
C TYR A 96 19.11 -2.78 8.76
N MET A 97 19.46 -1.60 9.32
CA MET A 97 20.47 -0.73 8.72
C MET A 97 21.85 -1.41 8.64
N ILE A 98 22.23 -2.17 9.67
CA ILE A 98 23.48 -2.95 9.67
C ILE A 98 23.43 -4.03 8.58
N GLN A 99 22.34 -4.81 8.51
CA GLN A 99 22.18 -5.84 7.48
C GLN A 99 22.25 -5.25 6.08
N LYS A 100 21.65 -4.08 5.86
CA LYS A 100 21.67 -3.38 4.58
C LYS A 100 23.07 -2.88 4.22
N PHE A 101 23.81 -2.32 5.18
CA PHE A 101 25.18 -1.84 4.96
C PHE A 101 26.13 -2.96 4.53
N PHE A 102 26.01 -4.14 5.17
CA PHE A 102 26.82 -5.31 4.83
C PHE A 102 26.22 -6.16 3.69
N HIS A 103 25.13 -5.72 3.06
CA HIS A 103 24.41 -6.46 2.02
C HIS A 103 23.97 -7.88 2.42
N PHE A 104 23.71 -8.13 3.70
CA PHE A 104 23.14 -9.40 4.18
C PHE A 104 21.63 -9.53 3.89
N THR A 105 20.99 -8.44 3.46
CA THR A 105 19.59 -8.42 3.01
C THR A 105 19.45 -7.60 1.74
N THR A 106 18.43 -7.93 0.94
CA THR A 106 18.01 -7.14 -0.25
C THR A 106 16.67 -6.45 -0.06
N PHE A 107 16.11 -6.55 1.15
CA PHE A 107 14.93 -5.84 1.61
C PHE A 107 15.34 -4.54 2.28
#